data_AF-S2YTL3-F1
#
_entry.id   AF-S2YTL3-F1
#
_cell.length_a   1.000
_cell.length_b   1.000
_cell.length_c   1.000
_cell.angle_alpha   90.00
_cell.angle_beta   90.00
_cell.angle_gamma   90.00
#
_symmetry.space_group_name_H-M   'P 1'
#
loop_
_entity.id
_entity.type
_entity.pdbx_description
1 polymer ?
#
loop_
_entity_poly.entity_id
_entity_poly.type
_entity_poly.pdbx_seq_one_letter_code
_entity_poly.pdbx_strand_id
1 'polypeptide(L)'
;MLTTDAPVRCSDVLAESLPGTAKTGQGLVLFERLGGWGHDVLDGTALGPVAASLKKHVEEVGYGFQFIRKPEIHEYLRGEPSVYVVRFGPRPEIVRTVVERAEDILDIDLLAPQGEHVAGPLGLVCTHGKRDLCCAVKGRPLAKALDERLGGETIWETSHNKGHRFAPVFQLLPWGYSYGRLNVEAAVAALTSVSLFVPQLRGRSLFPPAVQAAEVAVAARYPVARGELELVSVSPDRVVLQGRAGKFSVQVDKVTREGAVASCGKPPKTVEQWVALGDSVEKLESGADGGDGVGALH
;
A
#
# COMPACT_ATOMS: atom_id res chain seq x y z
N MET A 1 -35.45 17.31 -21.84
CA MET A 1 -35.18 16.87 -20.45
C MET A 1 -34.06 15.84 -20.49
N LEU A 2 -32.81 16.26 -20.30
CA LEU A 2 -31.66 15.36 -20.17
C LEU A 2 -31.42 15.13 -18.67
N THR A 3 -32.17 14.23 -18.06
CA THR A 3 -31.81 13.71 -16.73
C THR A 3 -30.91 12.50 -16.95
N THR A 4 -29.63 12.75 -17.20
CA THR A 4 -28.60 11.73 -17.01
C THR A 4 -27.83 12.14 -15.77
N ASP A 5 -28.35 11.77 -14.59
CA ASP A 5 -27.53 11.82 -13.39
C ASP A 5 -26.29 10.97 -13.67
N ALA A 6 -25.13 11.61 -13.72
CA ALA A 6 -23.89 10.90 -13.93
C ALA A 6 -23.76 9.85 -12.80
N PRO A 7 -23.39 8.60 -13.11
CA PRO A 7 -23.33 7.56 -12.10
C PRO A 7 -22.38 7.97 -10.97
N VAL A 8 -22.85 7.85 -9.73
CA VAL A 8 -22.11 8.23 -8.52
C VAL A 8 -20.75 7.53 -8.53
N ARG A 9 -19.67 8.32 -8.43
CA ARG A 9 -18.32 7.77 -8.29
C ARG A 9 -18.11 7.31 -6.87
N CYS A 10 -17.66 6.08 -6.69
CA CYS A 10 -17.43 5.53 -5.35
C CYS A 10 -16.47 6.36 -4.50
N SER A 11 -15.49 7.02 -5.13
CA SER A 11 -14.53 7.89 -4.42
C SER A 11 -15.05 9.27 -4.04
N ASP A 12 -16.25 9.65 -4.48
CA ASP A 12 -16.91 10.89 -4.06
C ASP A 12 -17.77 10.67 -2.80
N VAL A 13 -17.94 9.41 -2.37
CA VAL A 13 -18.71 9.03 -1.19
C VAL A 13 -17.77 8.76 -0.01
N LEU A 14 -17.79 9.66 0.98
CA LEU A 14 -16.89 9.63 2.15
C LEU A 14 -17.48 8.89 3.36
N ALA A 15 -18.13 7.74 3.13
CA ALA A 15 -18.77 6.93 4.18
C ALA A 15 -17.80 6.07 5.01
N GLU A 16 -16.64 5.73 4.42
CA GLU A 16 -15.64 4.84 5.03
C GLU A 16 -14.44 5.61 5.59
N SER A 17 -13.94 5.12 6.72
CA SER A 17 -12.64 5.48 7.28
C SER A 17 -11.49 4.83 6.49
N LEU A 18 -10.31 5.45 6.55
CA LEU A 18 -9.12 4.99 5.82
C LEU A 18 -8.33 3.89 6.56
N PRO A 19 -8.03 4.02 7.87
CA PRO A 19 -7.22 3.02 8.58
C PRO A 19 -7.84 1.62 8.50
N GLY A 20 -7.00 0.59 8.36
CA GLY A 20 -7.45 -0.80 8.27
C GLY A 20 -7.94 -1.23 6.89
N THR A 21 -7.81 -0.40 5.85
CA THR A 21 -8.39 -0.68 4.53
C THR A 21 -7.37 -1.01 3.44
N ALA A 22 -6.07 -1.03 3.74
CA ALA A 22 -5.04 -1.39 2.77
C ALA A 22 -5.15 -2.88 2.38
N LYS A 23 -4.76 -3.22 1.15
CA LYS A 23 -4.72 -4.62 0.70
C LYS A 23 -3.60 -5.34 1.45
N THR A 24 -3.89 -6.49 2.05
CA THR A 24 -2.86 -7.31 2.68
C THR A 24 -2.06 -8.10 1.63
N GLY A 25 -0.76 -8.26 1.83
CA GLY A 25 0.15 -9.05 1.00
C GLY A 25 1.58 -9.03 1.54
N GLN A 26 2.44 -9.93 1.06
CA GLN A 26 3.84 -10.04 1.52
C GLN A 26 4.84 -9.32 0.62
N GLY A 27 4.42 -8.94 -0.58
CA GLY A 27 5.28 -8.27 -1.55
C GLY A 27 4.54 -7.99 -2.85
N LEU A 28 5.26 -7.44 -3.83
CA LEU A 28 4.76 -7.15 -5.16
C LEU A 28 5.76 -7.57 -6.23
N VAL A 29 5.23 -8.02 -7.37
CA VAL A 29 5.96 -8.09 -8.65
C VAL A 29 5.39 -6.98 -9.53
N LEU A 30 6.24 -6.01 -9.86
CA LEU A 30 5.87 -4.88 -10.72
C LEU A 30 6.51 -5.09 -12.08
N PHE A 31 5.71 -5.14 -13.15
CA PHE A 31 6.22 -5.30 -14.51
C PHE A 31 5.96 -4.04 -15.35
N GLU A 32 7.02 -3.49 -15.94
CA GLU A 32 6.91 -2.34 -16.83
C GLU A 32 6.11 -2.68 -18.09
N ARG A 33 5.02 -1.94 -18.30
CA ARG A 33 4.16 -2.12 -19.48
C ARG A 33 3.48 -0.82 -19.91
N LEU A 34 3.84 -0.35 -21.10
CA LEU A 34 3.21 0.82 -21.74
C LEU A 34 1.80 0.54 -22.28
N GLY A 35 1.57 -0.68 -22.77
CA GLY A 35 0.29 -1.12 -23.33
C GLY A 35 -0.84 -1.23 -22.29
N GLY A 36 -2.06 -1.52 -22.77
CA GLY A 36 -3.22 -1.66 -21.89
C GLY A 36 -3.10 -2.83 -20.90
N TRP A 37 -3.72 -2.67 -19.72
CA TRP A 37 -3.56 -3.58 -18.57
C TRP A 37 -4.67 -4.63 -18.37
N GLY A 38 -5.63 -4.76 -19.28
CA GLY A 38 -6.80 -5.63 -19.07
C GLY A 38 -7.78 -5.08 -18.02
N HIS A 39 -8.83 -5.82 -17.67
CA HIS A 39 -9.69 -5.44 -16.54
C HIS A 39 -9.03 -5.84 -15.21
N ASP A 40 -8.42 -7.04 -15.20
CA ASP A 40 -7.56 -7.52 -14.14
C ASP A 40 -6.18 -7.89 -14.72
N VAL A 41 -5.10 -7.62 -13.99
CA VAL A 41 -3.73 -7.60 -14.53
C VAL A 41 -3.23 -8.94 -15.08
N LEU A 42 -3.82 -10.06 -14.65
CA LEU A 42 -3.49 -11.41 -15.08
C LEU A 42 -4.73 -12.15 -15.62
N ASP A 43 -5.68 -11.43 -16.23
CA ASP A 43 -6.87 -12.00 -16.87
C ASP A 43 -6.59 -12.57 -18.29
N GLY A 44 -5.36 -12.46 -18.78
CA GLY A 44 -4.95 -12.89 -20.12
C GLY A 44 -5.12 -11.83 -21.20
N THR A 45 -5.83 -10.73 -20.95
CA THR A 45 -5.99 -9.64 -21.95
C THR A 45 -4.67 -8.98 -22.28
N ALA A 46 -3.84 -8.73 -21.25
CA ALA A 46 -2.60 -7.98 -21.40
C ALA A 46 -1.40 -8.84 -21.83
N LEU A 47 -1.36 -10.10 -21.38
CA LEU A 47 -0.22 -11.01 -21.50
C LEU A 47 -0.53 -12.31 -22.24
N GLY A 48 -1.78 -12.56 -22.64
CA GLY A 48 -2.16 -13.82 -23.28
C GLY A 48 -2.02 -15.02 -22.33
N PRO A 49 -1.65 -16.22 -22.85
CA PRO A 49 -1.64 -17.46 -22.08
C PRO A 49 -0.71 -17.47 -20.85
N VAL A 50 0.40 -16.72 -20.87
CA VAL A 50 1.38 -16.70 -19.76
C VAL A 50 0.79 -16.15 -18.46
N ALA A 51 -0.30 -15.37 -18.54
CA ALA A 51 -0.93 -14.76 -17.37
C ALA A 51 -1.31 -15.78 -16.28
N ALA A 52 -1.74 -16.98 -16.66
CA ALA A 52 -2.11 -18.03 -15.71
C ALA A 52 -0.88 -18.59 -14.96
N SER A 53 0.22 -18.82 -15.67
CA SER A 53 1.49 -19.27 -15.07
C SER A 53 2.07 -18.22 -14.14
N LEU A 54 2.07 -16.95 -14.55
CA LEU A 54 2.54 -15.84 -13.71
C LEU A 54 1.69 -15.67 -12.46
N LYS A 55 0.36 -15.82 -12.60
CA LYS A 55 -0.55 -15.74 -11.45
C LYS A 55 -0.19 -16.79 -10.41
N LYS A 56 -0.01 -18.04 -10.85
CA LYS A 56 0.41 -19.14 -9.98
C LYS A 56 1.76 -18.84 -9.31
N HIS A 57 2.77 -18.48 -10.09
CA HIS A 57 4.13 -18.16 -9.60
C HIS A 57 4.14 -17.07 -8.53
N VAL A 58 3.39 -15.99 -8.76
CA VAL A 58 3.31 -14.84 -7.83
C VAL A 58 2.49 -15.17 -6.58
N GLU A 59 1.39 -15.92 -6.72
CA GLU A 59 0.53 -16.30 -5.60
C GLU A 59 1.20 -17.35 -4.69
N GLU A 60 2.05 -18.23 -5.23
CA GLU A 60 2.80 -19.24 -4.46
C GLU A 60 3.69 -18.61 -3.38
N VAL A 61 4.24 -17.42 -3.62
CA VAL A 61 5.05 -16.65 -2.65
C VAL A 61 4.25 -15.59 -1.89
N GLY A 62 2.93 -15.53 -2.09
CA GLY A 62 2.04 -14.57 -1.41
C GLY A 62 2.19 -13.11 -1.87
N TYR A 63 2.69 -12.89 -3.09
CA TYR A 63 2.91 -11.55 -3.64
C TYR A 63 1.70 -11.12 -4.49
N GLY A 64 1.63 -9.82 -4.80
CA GLY A 64 0.68 -9.28 -5.77
C GLY A 64 1.37 -8.90 -7.07
N PHE A 65 0.71 -9.10 -8.21
CA PHE A 65 1.22 -8.61 -9.49
C PHE A 65 0.62 -7.24 -9.84
N GLN A 66 1.42 -6.33 -10.39
CA GLN A 66 0.96 -5.05 -10.93
C GLN A 66 1.74 -4.71 -12.20
N PHE A 67 1.06 -4.13 -13.19
CA PHE A 67 1.76 -3.38 -14.23
C PHE A 67 2.09 -1.99 -13.74
N ILE A 68 3.25 -1.49 -14.15
CA ILE A 68 3.68 -0.11 -13.92
C ILE A 68 4.12 0.55 -15.23
N ARG A 69 4.07 1.87 -15.27
CA ARG A 69 4.69 2.68 -16.32
C ARG A 69 4.98 4.09 -15.79
N LYS A 70 5.85 4.83 -16.47
CA LYS A 70 6.05 6.24 -16.12
C LYS A 70 4.85 7.10 -16.52
N PRO A 71 4.51 8.14 -15.72
CA PRO A 71 3.42 9.07 -16.05
C PRO A 71 3.61 9.78 -17.39
N GLU A 72 4.83 10.22 -17.68
CA GLU A 72 5.23 10.78 -18.96
C GLU A 72 6.27 9.86 -19.63
N ILE A 73 6.27 9.82 -20.96
CA ILE A 73 7.23 9.02 -21.70
C ILE A 73 8.54 9.80 -21.78
N HIS A 74 9.47 9.48 -20.89
CA HIS A 74 10.83 10.00 -20.90
C HIS A 74 11.72 9.24 -21.90
N GLU A 75 12.73 9.90 -22.47
CA GLU A 75 13.57 9.31 -23.53
C GLU A 75 14.37 8.08 -23.07
N TYR A 76 14.66 7.94 -21.77
CA TYR A 76 15.28 6.75 -21.18
C TYR A 76 14.37 5.51 -21.17
N LEU A 77 13.08 5.64 -21.52
CA LEU A 77 12.13 4.53 -21.60
C LEU A 77 12.20 3.76 -22.92
N ARG A 78 13.17 4.07 -23.79
CA ARG A 78 13.45 3.30 -25.02
C ARG A 78 14.40 2.12 -24.75
N GLY A 79 14.14 1.37 -23.69
CA GLY A 79 14.90 0.19 -23.29
C GLY A 79 14.03 -1.05 -23.15
N GLU A 80 14.66 -2.17 -22.82
CA GLU A 80 13.97 -3.40 -22.42
C GLU A 80 13.15 -3.18 -21.14
N PRO A 81 11.96 -3.79 -21.01
CA PRO A 81 11.15 -3.64 -19.82
C PRO A 81 11.85 -4.23 -18.59
N SER A 82 11.58 -3.63 -17.43
CA SER A 82 12.09 -4.13 -16.16
C SER A 82 10.98 -4.78 -15.33
N VAL A 83 11.39 -5.72 -14.49
CA VAL A 83 10.60 -6.22 -13.36
C VAL A 83 11.22 -5.73 -12.06
N TYR A 84 10.37 -5.32 -11.13
CA TYR A 84 10.74 -5.00 -9.77
C TYR A 84 10.07 -6.00 -8.84
N VAL A 85 10.88 -6.76 -8.13
CA VAL A 85 10.42 -7.61 -7.03
C VAL A 85 10.57 -6.82 -5.74
N VAL A 86 9.44 -6.57 -5.07
CA VAL A 86 9.34 -5.77 -3.86
C VAL A 86 8.95 -6.68 -2.71
N ARG A 87 9.87 -6.90 -1.78
CA ARG A 87 9.57 -7.65 -0.55
C ARG A 87 9.15 -6.67 0.54
N PHE A 88 8.00 -6.92 1.16
CA PHE A 88 7.60 -6.23 2.38
C PHE A 88 8.17 -6.97 3.60
N GLY A 89 8.18 -6.31 4.75
CA GLY A 89 8.62 -6.91 6.01
C GLY A 89 9.63 -6.05 6.78
N PRO A 90 10.29 -6.63 7.80
CA PRO A 90 11.30 -5.95 8.61
C PRO A 90 12.55 -5.51 7.82
N ARG A 91 12.86 -6.23 6.73
CA ARG A 91 13.95 -5.92 5.80
C ARG A 91 13.38 -5.75 4.39
N PRO A 92 12.64 -4.65 4.16
CA PRO A 92 11.96 -4.43 2.91
C PRO A 92 12.99 -4.06 1.84
N GLU A 93 12.82 -4.55 0.62
CA GLU A 93 13.74 -4.29 -0.48
C GLU A 93 13.02 -4.18 -1.82
N ILE A 94 13.71 -3.59 -2.79
CA ILE A 94 13.29 -3.53 -4.18
C ILE A 94 14.48 -4.02 -5.01
N VAL A 95 14.27 -5.08 -5.78
CA VAL A 95 15.27 -5.60 -6.73
C VAL A 95 14.72 -5.45 -8.14
N ARG A 96 15.50 -4.81 -9.00
CA ARG A 96 15.19 -4.58 -10.41
C ARG A 96 15.97 -5.57 -11.28
N THR A 97 15.25 -6.20 -12.21
CA THR A 97 15.82 -7.11 -13.22
C THR A 97 15.30 -6.69 -14.58
N VAL A 98 16.19 -6.52 -15.56
CA VAL A 98 15.81 -6.28 -16.95
C VAL A 98 15.37 -7.61 -17.56
N VAL A 99 14.27 -7.60 -18.30
CA VAL A 99 13.69 -8.78 -18.97
C VAL A 99 13.32 -8.43 -20.41
N GLU A 100 13.21 -9.42 -21.28
CA GLU A 100 12.74 -9.20 -22.66
C GLU A 100 11.22 -9.25 -22.74
N ARG A 101 10.61 -10.14 -21.95
CA ARG A 101 9.18 -10.47 -22.01
C ARG A 101 8.64 -10.91 -20.66
N ALA A 102 7.32 -11.05 -20.56
CA ALA A 102 6.67 -11.40 -19.31
C ALA A 102 6.92 -12.86 -18.88
N GLU A 103 7.25 -13.75 -19.83
CA GLU A 103 7.60 -15.15 -19.58
C GLU A 103 8.87 -15.27 -18.73
N ASP A 104 9.84 -14.38 -18.90
CA ASP A 104 11.14 -14.42 -18.20
C ASP A 104 10.98 -14.26 -16.67
N ILE A 105 9.85 -13.72 -16.22
CA ILE A 105 9.51 -13.57 -14.80
C ILE A 105 9.36 -14.94 -14.12
N LEU A 106 8.99 -15.97 -14.88
CA LEU A 106 8.84 -17.34 -14.38
C LEU A 106 10.19 -17.95 -13.98
N ASP A 107 11.30 -17.42 -14.50
CA ASP A 107 12.67 -17.87 -14.18
C ASP A 107 13.26 -17.11 -12.98
N ILE A 108 12.56 -16.08 -12.46
CA ILE A 108 13.01 -15.31 -11.29
C ILE A 108 12.55 -16.00 -9.99
N ASP A 109 13.49 -16.29 -9.10
CA ASP A 109 13.18 -16.60 -7.70
C ASP A 109 12.66 -15.34 -7.00
N LEU A 110 11.35 -15.26 -6.81
CA LEU A 110 10.70 -14.09 -6.23
C LEU A 110 11.00 -13.90 -4.73
N LEU A 111 11.49 -14.93 -4.02
CA LEU A 111 11.88 -14.83 -2.61
C LEU A 111 13.34 -14.39 -2.45
N ALA A 112 14.19 -14.70 -3.43
CA ALA A 112 15.59 -14.32 -3.48
C ALA A 112 15.99 -13.71 -4.85
N PRO A 113 15.33 -12.60 -5.27
CA PRO A 113 15.52 -12.04 -6.60
C PRO A 113 16.96 -11.57 -6.79
N GLN A 114 17.51 -11.82 -7.99
CA GLN A 114 18.83 -11.35 -8.40
C GLN A 114 18.69 -10.13 -9.31
N GLY A 115 19.47 -9.08 -9.06
CA GLY A 115 19.43 -7.87 -9.86
C GLY A 115 19.99 -6.65 -9.15
N GLU A 116 19.64 -5.49 -9.68
CA GLU A 116 20.02 -4.19 -9.14
C GLU A 116 19.14 -3.82 -7.94
N HIS A 117 19.75 -3.51 -6.79
CA HIS A 117 19.02 -2.99 -5.65
C HIS A 117 18.61 -1.53 -5.89
N VAL A 118 17.31 -1.24 -5.78
CA VAL A 118 16.77 0.11 -5.93
C VAL A 118 16.66 0.76 -4.55
N ALA A 119 17.39 1.87 -4.34
CA ALA A 119 17.51 2.51 -3.03
C ALA A 119 16.18 3.07 -2.47
N GLY A 120 15.26 3.51 -3.34
CA GLY A 120 13.94 4.01 -2.95
C GLY A 120 13.96 5.27 -2.06
N PRO A 121 12.77 5.79 -1.66
CA PRO A 121 11.45 5.19 -1.85
C PRO A 121 10.89 5.34 -3.27
N LEU A 122 9.95 4.47 -3.65
CA LEU A 122 9.14 4.61 -4.88
C LEU A 122 7.67 4.88 -4.53
N GLY A 123 7.01 5.73 -5.33
CA GLY A 123 5.59 6.04 -5.21
C GLY A 123 4.79 5.46 -6.38
N LEU A 124 3.84 4.57 -6.07
CA LEU A 124 2.91 4.03 -7.06
C LEU A 124 1.56 4.75 -6.99
N VAL A 125 1.13 5.38 -8.09
CA VAL A 125 -0.17 6.03 -8.21
C VAL A 125 -1.08 5.17 -9.07
N CYS A 126 -2.20 4.71 -8.51
CA CYS A 126 -3.13 3.89 -9.28
C CYS A 126 -3.86 4.74 -10.32
N THR A 127 -3.69 4.41 -11.61
CA THR A 127 -4.32 5.10 -12.75
C THR A 127 -5.22 4.18 -13.58
N HIS A 128 -5.52 3.00 -13.04
CA HIS A 128 -6.30 1.99 -13.73
C HIS A 128 -7.78 2.39 -13.82
N GLY A 129 -8.31 2.48 -15.04
CA GLY A 129 -9.69 2.92 -15.31
C GLY A 129 -10.67 1.83 -15.73
N LYS A 130 -10.21 0.62 -16.08
CA LYS A 130 -11.09 -0.46 -16.56
C LYS A 130 -11.83 -1.16 -15.41
N ARG A 131 -11.18 -1.29 -14.25
CA ARG A 131 -11.79 -1.81 -13.02
C ARG A 131 -12.82 -0.85 -12.42
N ASP A 132 -12.44 0.42 -12.33
CA ASP A 132 -13.28 1.51 -11.82
C ASP A 132 -12.70 2.85 -12.29
N LEU A 133 -13.55 3.82 -12.62
CA LEU A 133 -13.14 5.09 -13.21
C LEU A 133 -12.37 6.01 -12.24
N CYS A 134 -12.59 5.87 -10.93
CA CYS A 134 -12.09 6.83 -9.93
C CYS A 134 -10.57 7.01 -9.95
N CYS A 135 -9.81 5.93 -10.08
CA CYS A 135 -8.35 5.96 -10.12
C CYS A 135 -7.82 6.58 -11.41
N ALA A 136 -8.45 6.31 -12.57
CA ALA A 136 -8.05 6.97 -13.81
C ALA A 136 -8.31 8.49 -13.77
N VAL A 137 -9.46 8.92 -13.22
CA VAL A 137 -9.84 10.35 -13.17
C VAL A 137 -8.98 11.12 -12.17
N LYS A 138 -8.79 10.59 -10.95
CA LYS A 138 -8.11 11.32 -9.87
C LYS A 138 -6.61 10.99 -9.77
N GLY A 139 -6.20 9.78 -10.16
CA GLY A 139 -4.82 9.30 -10.06
C GLY A 139 -3.91 9.85 -11.16
N ARG A 140 -4.35 9.93 -12.41
CA ARG A 140 -3.50 10.43 -13.52
C ARG A 140 -3.02 11.87 -13.30
N PRO A 141 -3.88 12.83 -12.91
CA PRO A 141 -3.42 14.18 -12.61
C PRO A 141 -2.42 14.22 -11.45
N LEU A 142 -2.62 13.40 -10.41
CA LEU A 142 -1.69 13.28 -9.30
C LEU A 142 -0.34 12.72 -9.74
N ALA A 143 -0.33 11.63 -10.52
CA ALA A 143 0.88 10.99 -11.02
C ALA A 143 1.71 11.96 -11.85
N LYS A 144 1.07 12.67 -12.79
CA LYS A 144 1.72 13.69 -13.61
C LYS A 144 2.34 14.81 -12.78
N ALA A 145 1.57 15.42 -11.88
CA ALA A 145 2.05 16.53 -11.06
C ALA A 145 3.20 16.11 -10.12
N LEU A 146 3.20 14.87 -9.63
CA LEU A 146 4.31 14.35 -8.84
C LEU A 146 5.55 14.07 -9.68
N ASP A 147 5.39 13.52 -10.89
CA ASP A 147 6.50 13.27 -11.84
C ASP A 147 7.20 14.58 -12.23
N GLU A 148 6.41 15.61 -12.56
CA GLU A 148 6.91 16.96 -12.88
C GLU A 148 7.69 17.60 -11.72
N ARG A 149 7.28 17.33 -10.47
CA ARG A 149 7.89 17.94 -9.28
C ARG A 149 9.08 17.19 -8.72
N LEU A 150 9.06 15.86 -8.77
CA LEU A 150 10.07 14.99 -8.12
C LEU A 150 11.05 14.36 -9.11
N GLY A 151 10.80 14.52 -10.41
CA GLY A 151 11.59 13.89 -11.46
C GLY A 151 11.16 12.45 -11.74
N GLY A 152 11.57 11.98 -12.92
CA GLY A 152 11.01 10.80 -13.57
C GLY A 152 11.24 9.48 -12.86
N GLU A 153 12.19 9.34 -11.92
CA GLU A 153 12.58 8.02 -11.39
C GLU A 153 11.72 7.52 -10.20
N THR A 154 11.15 8.44 -9.42
CA THR A 154 10.48 8.13 -8.14
C THR A 154 9.04 7.68 -8.31
N ILE A 155 8.33 8.24 -9.30
CA ILE A 155 6.88 8.08 -9.45
C ILE A 155 6.57 7.12 -10.59
N TRP A 156 5.57 6.28 -10.35
CA TRP A 156 5.06 5.33 -11.31
C TRP A 156 3.54 5.36 -11.32
N GLU A 157 2.95 5.33 -12.50
CA GLU A 157 1.57 4.87 -12.63
C GLU A 157 1.53 3.36 -12.39
N THR A 158 0.50 2.88 -11.69
CA THR A 158 0.26 1.46 -11.49
C THR A 158 -1.16 1.04 -11.86
N SER A 159 -1.27 -0.22 -12.26
CA SER A 159 -2.52 -0.96 -12.36
C SER A 159 -3.26 -1.08 -11.01
N HIS A 160 -4.37 -1.80 -10.97
CA HIS A 160 -5.26 -1.75 -9.81
C HIS A 160 -4.64 -2.34 -8.52
N ASN A 161 -4.40 -1.49 -7.52
CA ASN A 161 -3.84 -1.87 -6.21
C ASN A 161 -4.87 -1.89 -5.05
N LYS A 162 -6.18 -2.01 -5.36
CA LYS A 162 -7.32 -1.98 -4.40
C LYS A 162 -7.57 -0.62 -3.74
N GLY A 163 -8.86 -0.27 -3.62
CA GLY A 163 -9.31 0.92 -2.89
C GLY A 163 -9.63 2.11 -3.78
N HIS A 164 -10.13 1.88 -5.00
CA HIS A 164 -10.58 2.96 -5.90
C HIS A 164 -11.64 3.88 -5.27
N ARG A 165 -12.43 3.40 -4.30
CA ARG A 165 -13.34 4.23 -3.45
C ARG A 165 -12.62 5.21 -2.52
N PHE A 166 -11.30 5.12 -2.42
CA PHE A 166 -10.42 6.06 -1.72
C PHE A 166 -9.53 6.84 -2.70
N ALA A 167 -9.85 6.84 -4.00
CA ALA A 167 -9.01 7.49 -5.01
C ALA A 167 -8.80 9.00 -4.74
N PRO A 168 -7.62 9.55 -5.08
CA PRO A 168 -6.43 8.86 -5.60
C PRO A 168 -5.85 7.84 -4.62
N VAL A 169 -5.42 6.68 -5.14
CA VAL A 169 -4.73 5.66 -4.34
C VAL A 169 -3.25 5.76 -4.62
N PHE A 170 -2.46 5.90 -3.56
CA PHE A 170 -1.01 6.00 -3.61
C PHE A 170 -0.40 4.91 -2.72
N GLN A 171 0.66 4.25 -3.19
CA GLN A 171 1.37 3.24 -2.41
C GLN A 171 2.86 3.59 -2.32
N LEU A 172 3.39 3.64 -1.11
CA LEU A 172 4.79 3.92 -0.81
C LEU A 172 5.57 2.63 -0.62
N LEU A 173 6.62 2.47 -1.41
CA LEU A 173 7.53 1.32 -1.39
C LEU A 173 8.87 1.69 -0.74
N PRO A 174 9.57 0.73 -0.13
CA PRO A 174 9.26 -0.71 -0.12
C PRO A 174 8.36 -1.18 1.04
N TRP A 175 7.98 -0.31 1.97
CA TRP A 175 7.23 -0.74 3.16
C TRP A 175 5.79 -1.21 2.88
N GLY A 176 5.23 -0.86 1.72
CA GLY A 176 3.87 -1.23 1.34
C GLY A 176 2.79 -0.40 2.04
N TYR A 177 3.08 0.85 2.41
CA TYR A 177 2.08 1.77 2.97
C TYR A 177 1.12 2.24 1.88
N SER A 178 -0.18 2.04 2.08
CA SER A 178 -1.21 2.52 1.17
C SER A 178 -1.87 3.77 1.73
N TYR A 179 -2.07 4.76 0.86
CA TYR A 179 -2.75 6.02 1.15
C TYR A 179 -3.96 6.18 0.23
N GLY A 180 -4.94 6.96 0.68
CA GLY A 180 -6.11 7.32 -0.12
C GLY A 180 -6.42 8.80 0.00
N ARG A 181 -6.94 9.41 -1.06
CA ARG A 181 -7.36 10.82 -1.11
C ARG A 181 -6.19 11.82 -1.00
N LEU A 182 -4.95 11.39 -1.26
CA LEU A 182 -3.79 12.29 -1.27
C LEU A 182 -3.94 13.40 -2.33
N ASN A 183 -3.51 14.60 -1.96
CA ASN A 183 -3.15 15.63 -2.92
C ASN A 183 -1.63 15.61 -3.17
N VAL A 184 -1.13 16.52 -4.03
CA VAL A 184 0.29 16.59 -4.39
C VAL A 184 1.18 16.83 -3.16
N GLU A 185 0.87 17.83 -2.33
CA GLU A 185 1.69 18.15 -1.14
C GLU A 185 1.76 16.99 -0.15
N ALA A 186 0.63 16.33 0.12
CA ALA A 186 0.57 15.19 1.03
C ALA A 186 1.34 13.98 0.47
N ALA A 187 1.30 13.74 -0.84
CA ALA A 187 2.09 12.68 -1.47
C ALA A 187 3.60 12.98 -1.45
N VAL A 188 4.00 14.23 -1.68
CA VAL A 188 5.39 14.65 -1.51
C VAL A 188 5.84 14.44 -0.06
N ALA A 189 5.04 14.87 0.92
CA ALA A 189 5.34 14.67 2.34
C ALA A 189 5.44 13.18 2.70
N ALA A 190 4.56 12.33 2.18
CA ALA A 190 4.62 10.89 2.37
C ALA A 190 5.90 10.25 1.78
N LEU A 191 6.42 10.80 0.68
CA LEU A 191 7.65 10.33 0.03
C LEU A 191 8.91 10.78 0.76
N THR A 192 8.94 12.01 1.29
CA THR A 192 10.18 12.64 1.81
C THR A 192 10.30 12.63 3.34
N SER A 193 9.20 12.49 4.08
CA SER A 193 9.21 12.54 5.55
C SER A 193 10.00 11.40 6.19
N VAL A 194 10.95 11.70 7.08
CA VAL A 194 11.70 10.68 7.84
C VAL A 194 10.77 9.82 8.71
N SER A 195 9.76 10.45 9.32
CA SER A 195 8.70 9.77 10.06
C SER A 195 7.60 9.28 9.12
N LEU A 196 6.86 8.26 9.56
CA LEU A 196 5.66 7.81 8.87
C LEU A 196 4.66 8.96 8.71
N PHE A 197 4.32 9.30 7.47
CA PHE A 197 3.25 10.25 7.19
C PHE A 197 1.90 9.58 7.51
N VAL A 198 1.20 10.10 8.51
CA VAL A 198 -0.07 9.54 9.02
C VAL A 198 -1.31 10.06 8.30
N PRO A 199 -1.40 11.35 7.90
CA PRO A 199 -2.60 11.84 7.23
C PRO A 199 -2.93 10.95 6.03
N GLN A 200 -4.21 10.59 5.90
CA GLN A 200 -4.72 9.81 4.77
C GLN A 200 -4.14 8.38 4.62
N LEU A 201 -3.39 7.91 5.62
CA LEU A 201 -2.84 6.57 5.66
C LEU A 201 -3.95 5.52 5.87
N ARG A 202 -3.96 4.51 5.01
CA ARG A 202 -4.87 3.36 5.11
C ARG A 202 -4.29 2.21 5.90
N GLY A 203 -2.96 2.07 5.87
CA GLY A 203 -2.23 1.03 6.59
C GLY A 203 -1.11 0.42 5.76
N ARG A 204 -0.31 -0.43 6.41
CA ARG A 204 0.76 -1.21 5.80
C ARG A 204 0.26 -2.55 5.28
N SER A 205 0.58 -2.88 4.03
CA SER A 205 0.11 -4.10 3.35
C SER A 205 0.56 -5.40 4.04
N LEU A 206 1.64 -5.37 4.82
CA LEU A 206 2.07 -6.52 5.61
C LEU A 206 1.03 -6.97 6.64
N PHE A 207 0.19 -6.04 7.11
CA PHE A 207 -0.65 -6.26 8.28
C PHE A 207 -2.10 -6.57 7.93
N PRO A 208 -2.80 -7.37 8.76
CA PRO A 208 -4.26 -7.48 8.68
C PRO A 208 -4.94 -6.17 9.11
N PRO A 209 -6.22 -5.95 8.75
CA PRO A 209 -6.95 -4.71 9.00
C PRO A 209 -6.89 -4.15 10.43
N ALA A 210 -7.07 -4.98 11.47
CA ALA A 210 -7.00 -4.54 12.86
C ALA A 210 -5.62 -3.97 13.22
N VAL A 211 -4.56 -4.64 12.77
CA VAL A 211 -3.17 -4.24 13.02
C VAL A 211 -2.80 -2.98 12.22
N GLN A 212 -3.31 -2.84 11.00
CA GLN A 212 -3.20 -1.59 10.24
C GLN A 212 -3.84 -0.41 10.98
N ALA A 213 -5.05 -0.59 11.53
CA ALA A 213 -5.72 0.46 12.30
C ALA A 213 -4.92 0.83 13.56
N ALA A 214 -4.37 -0.15 14.26
CA ALA A 214 -3.51 0.06 15.41
C ALA A 214 -2.19 0.77 15.06
N GLU A 215 -1.52 0.38 13.97
CA GLU A 215 -0.27 1.02 13.51
C GLU A 215 -0.50 2.50 13.22
N VAL A 216 -1.59 2.84 12.52
CA VAL A 216 -1.97 4.23 12.25
C VAL A 216 -2.23 5.00 13.54
N ALA A 217 -2.91 4.39 14.51
CA ALA A 217 -3.22 5.03 15.79
C ALA A 217 -1.96 5.32 16.63
N VAL A 218 -1.00 4.39 16.67
CA VAL A 218 0.31 4.61 17.33
C VAL A 218 1.06 5.74 16.64
N ALA A 219 1.16 5.69 15.31
CA ALA A 219 1.88 6.69 14.52
C ALA A 219 1.26 8.10 14.65
N ALA A 220 -0.05 8.19 14.90
CA ALA A 220 -0.73 9.46 15.12
C ALA A 220 -0.34 10.15 16.44
N ARG A 221 0.20 9.41 17.42
CA ARG A 221 0.58 9.95 18.75
C ARG A 221 2.06 9.99 19.00
N TYR A 222 2.82 9.10 18.37
CA TYR A 222 4.24 8.95 18.59
C TYR A 222 5.01 9.10 17.27
N PRO A 223 6.19 9.74 17.28
CA PRO A 223 7.05 9.75 16.11
C PRO A 223 7.55 8.32 15.87
N VAL A 224 7.09 7.73 14.76
CA VAL A 224 7.52 6.40 14.32
C VAL A 224 8.13 6.50 12.92
N ALA A 225 9.25 5.82 12.70
CA ALA A 225 9.80 5.70 11.35
C ALA A 225 8.98 4.71 10.51
N ARG A 226 9.13 4.80 9.19
CA ARG A 226 8.50 3.89 8.23
C ARG A 226 9.00 2.47 8.47
N GLY A 227 8.09 1.51 8.55
CA GLY A 227 8.44 0.10 8.78
C GLY A 227 8.84 -0.22 10.22
N GLU A 228 8.92 0.76 11.12
CA GLU A 228 9.48 0.57 12.46
C GLU A 228 8.62 -0.32 13.35
N LEU A 229 7.30 -0.22 13.25
CA LEU A 229 6.40 -0.95 14.13
C LEU A 229 6.30 -2.42 13.69
N GLU A 230 6.58 -3.33 14.62
CA GLU A 230 6.46 -4.77 14.44
C GLU A 230 5.30 -5.33 15.28
N LEU A 231 4.59 -6.32 14.75
CA LEU A 231 3.48 -6.96 15.45
C LEU A 231 4.03 -7.91 16.52
N VAL A 232 3.62 -7.70 17.77
CA VAL A 232 3.95 -8.59 18.90
C VAL A 232 2.81 -9.59 19.12
N SER A 233 1.58 -9.11 19.21
CA SER A 233 0.41 -9.97 19.40
C SER A 233 -0.87 -9.30 18.88
N VAL A 234 -1.85 -10.13 18.55
CA VAL A 234 -3.20 -9.71 18.16
C VAL A 234 -4.23 -10.61 18.85
N SER A 235 -5.17 -9.98 19.56
CA SER A 235 -6.40 -10.59 20.10
C SER A 235 -7.62 -9.97 19.39
N PRO A 236 -8.84 -10.47 19.64
CA PRO A 236 -10.05 -9.91 19.01
C PRO A 236 -10.26 -8.40 19.24
N ASP A 237 -9.79 -7.88 20.36
CA ASP A 237 -10.05 -6.51 20.85
C ASP A 237 -8.77 -5.68 21.08
N ARG A 238 -7.58 -6.27 20.90
CA ARG A 238 -6.31 -5.61 21.23
C ARG A 238 -5.19 -6.01 20.27
N VAL A 239 -4.37 -5.03 19.93
CA VAL A 239 -3.13 -5.21 19.15
C VAL A 239 -1.97 -4.68 19.96
N VAL A 240 -0.88 -5.44 20.02
CA VAL A 240 0.39 -5.00 20.62
C VAL A 240 1.45 -4.85 19.53
N LEU A 241 2.06 -3.67 19.46
CA LEU A 241 3.13 -3.33 18.53
C LEU A 241 4.42 -3.00 19.29
N GLN A 242 5.56 -3.41 18.76
CA GLN A 242 6.88 -3.01 19.23
C GLN A 242 7.43 -1.94 18.29
N GLY A 243 7.87 -0.80 18.83
CA GLY A 243 8.69 0.19 18.11
C GLY A 243 9.96 0.51 18.90
N ARG A 244 10.81 1.40 18.38
CA ARG A 244 12.03 1.83 19.08
C ARG A 244 11.74 2.55 20.38
N ALA A 245 10.63 3.29 20.41
CA ALA A 245 10.22 4.03 21.60
C ALA A 245 9.64 3.13 22.71
N GLY A 246 9.26 1.88 22.43
CA GLY A 246 8.68 0.95 23.41
C GLY A 246 7.59 0.05 22.80
N LYS A 247 6.89 -0.68 23.67
CA LYS A 247 5.70 -1.46 23.31
C LYS A 247 4.45 -0.60 23.42
N PHE A 248 3.55 -0.74 22.46
CA PHE A 248 2.28 -0.04 22.41
C PHE A 248 1.16 -1.05 22.39
N SER A 249 0.20 -0.90 23.29
CA SER A 249 -1.06 -1.61 23.24
C SER A 249 -2.15 -0.70 22.68
N VAL A 250 -2.97 -1.20 21.78
CA VAL A 250 -4.09 -0.46 21.17
C VAL A 250 -5.34 -1.30 21.23
N GLN A 251 -6.44 -0.75 21.76
CA GLN A 251 -7.74 -1.40 21.66
C GLN A 251 -8.32 -1.17 20.26
N VAL A 252 -8.85 -2.24 19.67
CA VAL A 252 -9.43 -2.22 18.33
C VAL A 252 -10.82 -2.84 18.35
N ASP A 253 -11.71 -2.34 17.49
CA ASP A 253 -13.05 -2.89 17.34
C ASP A 253 -13.53 -2.76 15.89
N LYS A 254 -14.57 -3.51 15.54
CA LYS A 254 -15.29 -3.36 14.29
C LYS A 254 -16.45 -2.39 14.47
N VAL A 255 -16.48 -1.36 13.63
CA VAL A 255 -17.62 -0.46 13.53
C VAL A 255 -18.34 -0.66 12.21
N THR A 256 -19.66 -0.56 12.29
CA THR A 256 -20.54 -0.53 11.13
C THR A 256 -20.55 0.88 10.53
N ARG A 257 -20.45 0.95 9.20
CA ARG A 257 -20.60 2.18 8.40
C ARG A 257 -21.65 1.95 7.33
N GLU A 258 -22.61 2.86 7.26
CA GLU A 258 -23.65 2.86 6.23
C GLU A 258 -23.27 3.79 5.07
N GLY A 259 -23.90 3.60 3.91
CA GLY A 259 -23.70 4.47 2.76
C GLY A 259 -22.41 4.22 1.96
N ALA A 260 -21.66 3.15 2.25
CA ALA A 260 -20.42 2.85 1.55
C ALA A 260 -20.70 2.38 0.12
N VAL A 261 -20.05 2.99 -0.86
CA VAL A 261 -20.18 2.61 -2.27
C VAL A 261 -18.96 1.77 -2.67
N ALA A 262 -19.18 0.48 -2.93
CA ALA A 262 -18.10 -0.46 -3.20
C ALA A 262 -17.38 -0.19 -4.53
N SER A 263 -18.10 0.31 -5.55
CA SER A 263 -17.62 0.64 -6.90
C SER A 263 -18.59 1.61 -7.58
N CYS A 264 -18.11 2.37 -8.58
CA CYS A 264 -18.91 3.36 -9.30
C CYS A 264 -20.23 2.77 -9.81
N GLY A 265 -21.31 3.53 -9.62
CA GLY A 265 -22.66 3.13 -10.04
C GLY A 265 -23.27 1.97 -9.25
N LYS A 266 -22.57 1.38 -8.26
CA LYS A 266 -23.17 0.39 -7.36
C LYS A 266 -23.98 1.10 -6.25
N PRO A 267 -25.06 0.48 -5.76
CA PRO A 267 -25.82 1.03 -4.65
C PRO A 267 -24.96 1.10 -3.38
N PRO A 268 -25.24 2.05 -2.48
CA PRO A 268 -24.62 2.08 -1.15
C PRO A 268 -24.94 0.81 -0.37
N LYS A 269 -24.02 0.41 0.50
CA LYS A 269 -24.17 -0.74 1.39
C LYS A 269 -23.59 -0.47 2.77
N THR A 270 -23.94 -1.34 3.69
CA THR A 270 -23.32 -1.41 5.01
C THR A 270 -21.99 -2.17 4.93
N VAL A 271 -20.97 -1.66 5.61
CA VAL A 271 -19.65 -2.30 5.72
C VAL A 271 -19.17 -2.30 7.16
N GLU A 272 -18.42 -3.34 7.52
CA GLU A 272 -17.65 -3.37 8.76
C GLU A 272 -16.23 -2.84 8.51
N GLN A 273 -15.73 -2.02 9.42
CA GLN A 273 -14.35 -1.53 9.39
C GLN A 273 -13.71 -1.66 10.76
N TRP A 274 -12.44 -2.06 10.80
CA TRP A 274 -11.65 -2.00 12.02
C TRP A 274 -11.26 -0.56 12.32
N VAL A 275 -11.38 -0.16 13.58
CA VAL A 275 -10.92 1.12 14.11
C VAL A 275 -10.13 0.89 15.38
N ALA A 276 -9.16 1.78 15.64
CA ALA A 276 -8.63 1.92 16.98
C ALA A 276 -9.64 2.71 17.83
N LEU A 277 -9.94 2.24 19.04
CA LEU A 277 -10.88 2.91 19.93
C LEU A 277 -10.21 4.17 20.51
N GLY A 278 -10.72 5.37 20.20
CA GLY A 278 -10.38 6.65 20.84
C GLY A 278 -8.94 6.77 21.38
N ASP A 279 -8.79 7.30 22.60
CA ASP A 279 -7.51 7.49 23.28
C ASP A 279 -6.81 6.19 23.77
N SER A 280 -7.13 5.01 23.21
CA SER A 280 -6.67 3.70 23.71
C SER A 280 -5.20 3.31 23.45
N VAL A 281 -4.41 4.15 22.78
CA VAL A 281 -2.99 3.85 22.60
C VAL A 281 -2.27 4.03 23.94
N GLU A 282 -1.88 2.91 24.53
CA GLU A 282 -1.15 2.82 25.79
C GLU A 282 0.29 2.42 25.50
N LYS A 283 1.26 3.27 25.88
CA LYS A 283 2.66 2.87 25.88
C LYS A 283 2.92 2.03 27.13
N LEU A 284 3.28 0.76 26.93
CA LEU A 284 3.58 -0.14 28.03
C LEU A 284 4.96 0.22 28.59
N GLU A 285 5.04 0.40 29.90
CA GLU A 285 6.33 0.60 30.57
C GLU A 285 7.21 -0.64 30.33
N SER A 286 8.47 -0.42 29.98
CA SER A 286 9.46 -1.49 30.06
C SER A 286 9.55 -1.86 31.53
N GLY A 287 9.04 -3.04 31.90
CA GLY A 287 9.24 -3.56 33.24
C GLY A 287 10.72 -3.45 33.56
N ALA A 288 11.04 -2.72 34.63
CA ALA A 288 12.37 -2.77 35.20
C ALA A 288 12.67 -4.25 35.42
N ASP A 289 13.72 -4.76 34.78
CA ASP A 289 14.33 -6.00 35.22
C ASP A 289 14.52 -5.87 36.72
N GLY A 290 13.82 -6.70 37.48
CA GLY A 290 13.99 -6.85 38.92
C GLY A 290 15.37 -7.41 39.18
N GLY A 291 16.39 -6.55 39.06
CA GLY A 291 17.76 -6.80 39.49
C GLY A 291 17.83 -6.64 40.99
N ASP A 292 17.61 -7.77 41.67
CA ASP A 292 18.14 -8.15 42.97
C ASP A 292 18.54 -7.01 43.92
N GLY A 293 17.70 -6.84 44.95
CA GLY A 293 18.12 -6.22 46.19
C GLY A 293 19.30 -6.99 46.77
N VAL A 294 20.51 -6.48 46.54
CA VAL A 294 21.67 -6.86 47.34
C VAL A 294 21.46 -6.24 48.72
N GLY A 295 21.05 -7.09 49.66
CA GLY A 295 21.01 -6.77 51.07
C GLY A 295 22.40 -6.36 51.55
N ALA A 296 22.53 -5.12 52.00
CA ALA A 296 23.65 -4.70 52.83
C ALA A 296 23.35 -5.11 54.28
N LEU A 297 23.87 -6.29 54.65
CA LEU A 297 24.23 -6.60 56.03
C LEU A 297 25.75 -6.78 56.05
N HIS A 298 26.45 -5.74 56.50
CA HIS A 298 27.52 -5.74 57.51
C HIS A 298 28.25 -4.39 57.51
#